data_AF-A0A9E2Q174-F1
#
_entry.id   AF-A0A9E2Q174-F1
#
_cell.length_a   1.000
_cell.length_b   1.000
_cell.length_c   1.000
_cell.angle_alpha   90.00
_cell.angle_beta   90.00
_cell.angle_gamma   90.00
#
_symmetry.space_group_name_H-M   'P 1'
#
loop_
_entity.id
_entity.type
_entity.pdbx_description
1 polymer ?
#
loop_
_entity_poly.entity_id
_entity_poly.type
_entity_poly.pdbx_seq_one_letter_code
_entity_poly.pdbx_strand_id
1 'polypeptide(L)'
;MRRILSGRSGNKGVTLITLIIAITIFAVFITVFSYVMIAKHGSEALYVQSTQAYAIAQAGIEYGIRYATDNSSWVPTLNTPVTLEKNFGDGTFSLTYSAANGPDDLGTDAPSKLTSTGTVGIAERKIILQRFAGVVAGQAITLDPSDLPYTSS
;
A
#
# COMPACT_ATOMS: atom_id res chain seq x y z
N MET A 1 -14.85 -17.33 82.28
CA MET A 1 -13.81 -16.63 81.48
C MET A 1 -14.04 -16.94 79.99
N ARG A 2 -14.19 -15.89 79.18
CA ARG A 2 -14.17 -15.78 77.70
C ARG A 2 -15.00 -16.76 76.85
N ARG A 3 -16.16 -16.26 76.39
CA ARG A 3 -16.83 -16.68 75.15
C ARG A 3 -15.92 -16.42 73.95
N ILE A 4 -15.69 -17.44 73.14
CA ILE A 4 -15.03 -17.33 71.84
C ILE A 4 -16.07 -16.81 70.85
N LEU A 5 -15.75 -15.67 70.25
CA LEU A 5 -16.59 -14.94 69.30
C LEU A 5 -16.84 -15.78 68.05
N SER A 6 -18.12 -16.11 67.81
CA SER A 6 -18.60 -16.52 66.49
C SER A 6 -18.56 -15.31 65.57
N GLY A 7 -17.54 -15.23 64.73
CA GLY A 7 -17.45 -14.19 63.72
C GLY A 7 -16.65 -14.66 62.53
N ARG A 8 -17.28 -14.54 61.35
CA ARG A 8 -16.65 -14.48 60.01
C ARG A 8 -16.57 -15.78 59.20
N SER A 9 -17.71 -16.42 58.96
CA SER A 9 -17.90 -17.37 57.85
C SER A 9 -18.31 -16.70 56.52
N GLY A 10 -18.70 -15.41 56.52
CA GLY A 10 -19.16 -14.68 55.33
C GLY A 10 -18.08 -14.25 54.34
N ASN A 11 -16.79 -14.22 54.74
CA ASN A 11 -15.73 -13.62 53.91
C ASN A 11 -15.05 -14.63 52.96
N LYS A 12 -15.08 -15.93 53.27
CA LYS A 12 -14.39 -16.95 52.46
C LYS A 12 -15.07 -17.19 51.10
N GLY A 13 -16.40 -17.15 51.08
CA GLY A 13 -17.19 -17.29 49.84
C GLY A 13 -17.04 -16.08 48.92
N VAL A 14 -17.01 -14.87 49.48
CA VAL A 14 -16.80 -13.64 48.71
C VAL A 14 -15.41 -13.63 48.07
N THR A 15 -14.36 -13.99 48.80
CA THR A 15 -12.99 -14.09 48.24
C THR A 15 -12.89 -15.10 47.08
N LEU A 16 -13.58 -16.24 47.17
CA LEU A 16 -13.61 -17.24 46.10
C LEU A 16 -14.30 -16.69 44.84
N ILE A 17 -15.43 -16.01 44.99
CA ILE A 17 -16.17 -15.42 43.87
C ILE A 17 -15.33 -14.32 43.19
N THR A 18 -14.68 -13.46 43.98
CA THR A 18 -13.80 -12.41 43.43
C THR A 18 -12.61 -13.01 42.66
N LEU A 19 -12.04 -14.12 43.13
CA LEU A 19 -10.96 -14.82 42.44
C LEU A 19 -11.42 -15.38 41.09
N ILE A 20 -12.59 -16.02 41.05
CA ILE A 20 -13.14 -16.58 39.80
C ILE A 20 -13.38 -15.46 38.78
N ILE A 21 -13.96 -14.34 39.21
CA ILE A 21 -14.17 -13.17 38.34
C ILE A 21 -12.83 -12.64 37.83
N ALA A 22 -11.82 -12.51 38.69
CA ALA A 22 -10.50 -12.03 38.31
C ALA A 22 -9.84 -12.93 37.26
N ILE A 23 -9.86 -14.26 37.46
CA ILE A 23 -9.30 -15.23 36.50
C ILE A 23 -10.08 -15.19 35.17
N THR A 24 -11.40 -15.04 35.23
CA THR A 24 -12.25 -14.95 34.03
C THR A 24 -11.92 -13.70 33.21
N ILE A 25 -11.79 -12.54 33.88
CA ILE A 25 -11.37 -11.30 33.24
C ILE A 25 -9.98 -11.46 32.61
N PHE A 26 -9.04 -12.09 33.32
CA PHE A 26 -7.70 -12.33 32.81
C PHE A 26 -7.69 -13.23 31.56
N ALA A 27 -8.50 -14.29 31.56
CA ALA A 27 -8.67 -15.18 30.42
C ALA A 27 -9.25 -14.44 29.20
N VAL A 28 -10.23 -13.56 29.40
CA VAL A 28 -10.78 -12.70 28.34
C VAL A 28 -9.69 -11.78 27.77
N PHE A 29 -8.90 -11.13 28.63
CA PHE A 29 -7.80 -10.28 28.16
C PHE A 29 -6.77 -11.05 27.34
N ILE A 30 -6.31 -12.22 27.82
CA ILE A 30 -5.37 -13.06 27.08
C ILE A 30 -5.91 -13.42 25.69
N THR A 31 -7.19 -13.76 25.61
CA THR A 31 -7.85 -14.12 24.35
C THR A 31 -7.88 -12.94 23.38
N VAL A 32 -8.28 -11.76 23.85
CA VAL A 32 -8.33 -10.54 23.03
C VAL A 32 -6.93 -10.16 22.53
N PHE A 33 -5.93 -10.15 23.40
CA PHE A 33 -4.55 -9.81 23.00
C PHE A 33 -3.98 -10.82 21.99
N SER A 34 -4.23 -12.12 22.19
CA SER A 34 -3.80 -13.17 21.26
C SER A 34 -4.44 -12.97 19.89
N TYR A 35 -5.73 -12.65 19.84
CA TYR A 35 -6.45 -12.41 18.59
C TYR A 35 -5.92 -11.18 17.85
N VAL A 36 -5.64 -10.08 18.57
CA VAL A 36 -5.05 -8.86 17.98
C VAL A 36 -3.64 -9.13 17.45
N MET A 37 -2.84 -9.93 18.14
CA MET A 37 -1.48 -10.26 17.71
C MET A 37 -1.48 -11.11 16.44
N ILE A 38 -2.35 -12.12 16.36
CA ILE A 38 -2.50 -12.95 15.14
C ILE A 38 -3.01 -12.11 13.97
N ALA A 39 -3.98 -11.22 14.21
CA ALA A 39 -4.51 -10.34 13.17
C ALA A 39 -3.45 -9.38 12.60
N LYS A 40 -2.50 -8.92 13.43
CA LYS A 40 -1.38 -8.07 12.97
C LYS A 40 -0.46 -8.82 12.00
N HIS A 41 -0.08 -10.05 12.30
CA HIS A 41 0.82 -10.84 11.44
C HIS A 41 0.22 -11.13 10.06
N GLY A 42 -1.11 -11.28 9.94
CA GLY A 42 -1.76 -11.43 8.63
C GLY A 42 -1.69 -10.16 7.76
N SER A 43 -1.68 -8.98 8.38
CA SER A 43 -1.62 -7.68 7.69
C SER A 43 -0.20 -7.30 7.26
N GLU A 44 0.82 -7.79 7.97
CA GLU A 44 2.23 -7.51 7.66
C GLU A 44 2.63 -7.99 6.26
N ALA A 45 2.19 -9.19 5.87
CA ALA A 45 2.49 -9.73 4.53
C ALA A 45 1.89 -8.86 3.41
N LEU A 46 0.66 -8.37 3.59
CA LEU A 46 0.01 -7.46 2.65
C LEU A 46 0.73 -6.11 2.58
N TYR A 47 1.18 -5.59 3.72
CA TYR A 47 1.93 -4.34 3.76
C TYR A 47 3.26 -4.45 3.00
N VAL A 48 4.00 -5.54 3.20
CA VAL A 48 5.27 -5.78 2.48
C VAL A 48 5.02 -5.90 0.98
N GLN A 49 4.04 -6.70 0.55
CA GLN A 49 3.69 -6.83 -0.87
C GLN A 49 3.23 -5.50 -1.47
N SER A 50 2.44 -4.71 -0.73
CA SER A 50 2.04 -3.36 -1.13
C SER A 50 3.24 -2.43 -1.32
N THR A 51 4.19 -2.42 -0.38
CA THR A 51 5.39 -1.59 -0.50
C THR A 51 6.26 -2.04 -1.67
N GLN A 52 6.38 -3.35 -1.91
CA GLN A 52 7.07 -3.88 -3.08
C GLN A 52 6.38 -3.48 -4.39
N ALA A 53 5.05 -3.62 -4.48
CA ALA A 53 4.27 -3.19 -5.62
C ALA A 53 4.43 -1.68 -5.90
N TYR A 54 4.51 -0.85 -4.85
CA TYR A 54 4.78 0.58 -4.99
C TYR A 54 6.18 0.85 -5.56
N ALA A 55 7.21 0.19 -5.02
CA ALA A 55 8.58 0.33 -5.51
C ALA A 55 8.72 -0.14 -6.98
N ILE A 56 8.03 -1.22 -7.36
CA ILE A 56 7.97 -1.72 -8.73
C ILE A 56 7.23 -0.72 -9.64
N ALA A 57 6.11 -0.15 -9.19
CA ALA A 57 5.42 0.91 -9.93
C ALA A 57 6.35 2.11 -10.16
N GLN A 58 7.16 2.50 -9.17
CA GLN A 58 8.12 3.59 -9.31
C GLN A 58 9.22 3.25 -10.32
N ALA A 59 9.78 2.04 -10.25
CA ALA A 59 10.74 1.55 -11.24
C ALA A 59 10.15 1.56 -12.66
N GLY A 60 8.85 1.26 -12.80
CA GLY A 60 8.13 1.39 -14.06
C GLY A 60 8.12 2.83 -14.61
N ILE A 61 7.89 3.84 -13.76
CA ILE A 61 7.96 5.25 -14.20
C ILE A 61 9.37 5.58 -14.69
N GLU A 62 10.41 5.20 -13.95
CA GLU A 62 11.80 5.44 -14.34
C GLU A 62 12.15 4.73 -15.66
N TYR A 63 11.70 3.49 -15.84
CA TYR A 63 11.84 2.76 -17.09
C TYR A 63 11.12 3.48 -18.23
N GLY A 64 9.88 3.93 -18.01
CA GLY A 64 9.09 4.64 -19.01
C GLY A 64 9.75 5.93 -19.48
N ILE A 65 10.31 6.72 -18.55
CA ILE A 65 11.08 7.93 -18.87
C ILE A 65 12.28 7.56 -19.75
N ARG A 66 13.12 6.63 -19.31
CA ARG A 66 14.32 6.21 -20.07
C ARG A 66 13.95 5.66 -21.45
N TYR A 67 12.94 4.82 -21.52
CA TYR A 67 12.45 4.26 -22.78
C TYR A 67 12.05 5.35 -23.76
N ALA A 68 11.29 6.35 -23.31
CA ALA A 68 10.87 7.46 -24.15
C ALA A 68 12.04 8.39 -24.53
N THR A 69 12.98 8.63 -23.61
CA THR A 69 14.21 9.39 -23.90
C THR A 69 15.06 8.70 -24.95
N ASP A 70 15.32 7.40 -24.81
CA ASP A 70 16.19 6.64 -25.71
C ASP A 70 15.59 6.49 -27.11
N ASN A 71 14.26 6.30 -27.21
CA ASN A 71 13.57 6.11 -28.48
C ASN A 71 13.00 7.40 -29.09
N SER A 72 13.09 8.53 -28.38
CA SER A 72 12.43 9.81 -28.75
C SER A 72 10.93 9.69 -29.02
N SER A 73 10.30 8.59 -28.59
CA SER A 73 8.89 8.26 -28.77
C SER A 73 8.43 7.32 -27.66
N TRP A 74 7.15 7.43 -27.28
CA TRP A 74 6.52 6.51 -26.32
C TRP A 74 6.08 5.20 -26.99
N VAL A 75 5.78 5.21 -28.29
CA VAL A 75 5.12 4.08 -28.97
C VAL A 75 6.16 3.09 -29.50
N PRO A 76 6.14 1.81 -29.06
CA PRO A 76 7.05 0.80 -29.60
C PRO A 76 6.79 0.45 -31.07
N THR A 77 5.57 0.63 -31.56
CA THR A 77 5.19 0.47 -32.98
C THR A 77 3.72 0.87 -33.16
N LEU A 78 3.44 1.78 -34.09
CA LEU A 78 2.14 2.13 -34.71
C LEU A 78 0.83 1.99 -33.87
N ASN A 79 0.26 3.15 -33.50
CA ASN A 79 -1.18 3.45 -33.44
C ASN A 79 -2.10 2.66 -32.48
N THR A 80 -1.58 2.01 -31.45
CA THR A 80 -2.43 1.45 -30.37
C THR A 80 -2.03 1.99 -29.01
N PRO A 81 -2.96 2.12 -28.03
CA PRO A 81 -2.60 2.41 -26.65
C PRO A 81 -1.72 1.27 -26.16
N VAL A 82 -0.40 1.47 -26.16
CA VAL A 82 0.53 0.40 -25.80
C VAL A 82 0.65 0.36 -24.30
N THR A 83 0.04 -0.66 -23.72
CA THR A 83 0.37 -1.10 -22.37
C THR A 83 1.70 -1.84 -22.44
N LEU A 84 2.76 -1.24 -21.89
CA LEU A 84 4.08 -1.87 -21.79
C LEU A 84 4.15 -2.64 -20.47
N GLU A 85 4.10 -3.96 -20.56
CA GLU A 85 4.27 -4.82 -19.40
C GLU A 85 5.68 -5.41 -19.35
N LYS A 86 6.30 -5.37 -18.17
CA LYS A 86 7.62 -5.95 -17.92
C LYS A 86 7.65 -6.60 -16.54
N ASN A 87 8.39 -7.71 -16.48
CA ASN A 87 8.68 -8.39 -15.23
C ASN A 87 9.84 -7.68 -14.52
N PHE A 88 9.73 -7.52 -13.21
CA PHE A 88 10.75 -6.91 -12.37
C PHE A 88 10.88 -7.70 -11.06
N GLY A 89 11.83 -8.63 -11.04
CA GLY A 89 11.97 -9.58 -9.93
C GLY A 89 10.75 -10.49 -9.81
N ASP A 90 10.16 -10.55 -8.62
CA ASP A 90 8.97 -11.37 -8.30
C ASP A 90 7.63 -10.69 -8.63
N GLY A 91 7.67 -9.50 -9.25
CA GLY A 91 6.47 -8.76 -9.64
C GLY A 91 6.50 -8.31 -11.09
N THR A 92 5.45 -7.64 -11.51
CA THR A 92 5.36 -7.02 -12.83
C THR A 92 4.97 -5.56 -12.71
N PHE A 93 5.39 -4.75 -13.67
CA PHE A 93 4.82 -3.43 -13.86
C PHE A 93 4.21 -3.30 -15.25
N SER A 94 3.15 -2.51 -15.32
CA SER A 94 2.40 -2.20 -16.53
C SER A 94 2.36 -0.69 -16.70
N LEU A 95 2.79 -0.21 -17.86
CA LEU A 95 2.83 1.22 -18.18
C LEU A 95 1.77 1.56 -19.20
N THR A 96 0.99 2.59 -18.91
CA THR A 96 -0.02 3.13 -19.80
C THR A 96 0.18 4.62 -19.94
N TYR A 97 0.35 5.08 -21.17
CA TYR A 97 0.47 6.49 -21.50
C TYR A 97 -0.81 7.02 -22.11
N SER A 98 -1.17 8.24 -21.72
CA SER A 98 -2.28 8.99 -22.30
C SER A 98 -1.86 10.44 -22.52
N ALA A 99 -2.03 10.94 -23.74
CA ALA A 99 -1.85 12.34 -24.10
C ALA A 99 -3.09 12.86 -24.83
N ALA A 100 -3.36 14.17 -24.71
CA ALA A 100 -4.52 14.80 -25.34
C ALA A 100 -4.55 14.66 -26.86
N ASN A 101 -3.38 14.67 -27.51
CA ASN A 101 -3.28 14.60 -28.98
C ASN A 101 -2.93 13.19 -29.50
N GLY A 102 -2.95 12.17 -28.63
CA GLY A 102 -2.68 10.78 -28.99
C GLY A 102 -1.42 10.19 -28.32
N PRO A 103 -1.22 8.87 -28.44
CA PRO A 103 -0.13 8.15 -27.76
C PRO A 103 1.27 8.45 -28.34
N ASP A 104 1.35 9.03 -29.53
CA ASP A 104 2.60 9.42 -30.20
C ASP A 104 3.05 10.86 -29.86
N ASP A 105 2.22 11.65 -29.18
CA ASP A 105 2.52 13.06 -28.93
C ASP A 105 3.33 13.29 -27.65
N LEU A 106 4.66 13.30 -27.78
CA LEU A 106 5.58 13.82 -26.76
C LEU A 106 5.73 15.36 -26.79
N GLY A 107 4.78 16.09 -27.37
CA GLY A 107 4.74 17.54 -27.33
C GLY A 107 4.74 18.09 -25.91
N THR A 108 5.52 19.15 -25.67
CA THR A 108 5.74 19.77 -24.35
C THR A 108 4.50 20.49 -23.80
N ASP A 109 3.55 20.82 -24.66
CA ASP A 109 2.45 21.75 -24.34
C ASP A 109 1.12 21.03 -24.04
N ALA A 110 1.03 19.73 -24.32
CA ALA A 110 -0.17 18.94 -24.10
C ALA A 110 -0.16 18.24 -22.72
N PRO A 111 -1.31 18.15 -22.03
CA PRO A 111 -1.40 17.37 -20.80
C PRO A 111 -1.17 15.89 -21.14
N SER A 112 -0.03 15.38 -20.69
CA SER A 112 0.40 13.99 -20.89
C SER A 112 0.53 13.31 -19.53
N LYS A 113 0.14 12.04 -19.46
CA LYS A 113 0.16 11.26 -18.22
C LYS A 113 0.76 9.90 -18.50
N LEU A 114 1.71 9.51 -17.65
CA LEU A 114 2.21 8.15 -17.60
C LEU A 114 1.68 7.49 -16.33
N THR A 115 0.93 6.41 -16.49
CA THR A 115 0.48 5.56 -15.38
C THR A 115 1.35 4.32 -15.33
N SER A 116 1.92 4.04 -14.17
CA SER A 116 2.62 2.78 -13.86
C SER A 116 1.86 2.03 -12.78
N THR A 117 1.48 0.80 -13.09
CA THR A 117 0.84 -0.12 -12.14
C THR A 117 1.79 -1.27 -11.84
N GLY A 118 2.27 -1.36 -10.60
CA GLY A 118 3.08 -2.46 -10.10
C GLY A 118 2.22 -3.51 -9.40
N THR A 119 2.49 -4.78 -9.66
CA THR A 119 1.79 -5.92 -9.06
C THR A 119 2.79 -6.88 -8.42
N VAL A 120 2.50 -7.32 -7.19
CA VAL A 120 3.26 -8.33 -6.45
C VAL A 120 2.29 -9.22 -5.67
N GLY A 121 2.20 -10.48 -6.07
CA GLY A 121 1.24 -11.42 -5.46
C GLY A 121 -0.20 -10.93 -5.64
N ILE A 122 -0.84 -10.54 -4.54
CA ILE A 122 -2.21 -9.98 -4.53
C ILE A 122 -2.25 -8.47 -4.32
N ALA A 123 -1.10 -7.82 -4.15
CA ALA A 123 -1.01 -6.39 -3.97
C ALA A 123 -0.79 -5.67 -5.30
N GLU A 124 -1.55 -4.61 -5.53
CA GLU A 124 -1.43 -3.73 -6.69
C GLU A 124 -1.24 -2.28 -6.22
N ARG A 125 -0.32 -1.57 -6.86
CA ARG A 125 -0.07 -0.14 -6.61
C ARG A 125 0.07 0.61 -7.91
N LYS A 126 -0.56 1.78 -7.95
CA LYS A 126 -0.58 2.65 -9.12
C LYS A 126 0.09 3.99 -8.81
N ILE A 127 0.98 4.40 -9.69
CA ILE A 127 1.65 5.70 -9.68
C ILE A 127 1.32 6.41 -10.98
N ILE A 128 0.99 7.69 -10.90
CA ILE A 128 0.68 8.52 -12.06
C ILE A 128 1.69 9.65 -12.09
N LEU A 129 2.41 9.78 -13.19
CA LEU A 129 3.26 10.92 -13.49
C LEU A 129 2.52 11.86 -14.44
N GLN A 130 2.25 13.07 -13.97
CA GLN A 130 1.71 14.16 -14.79
C GLN A 130 2.82 14.79 -15.63
N ARG A 131 2.44 15.39 -16.77
CA ARG A 131 3.33 16.10 -17.69
C ARG A 131 4.52 15.25 -18.15
N PHE A 132 4.30 13.96 -18.38
CA PHE A 132 5.35 13.01 -18.77
C PHE A 132 6.19 13.49 -19.95
N ALA A 133 5.57 14.03 -21.00
CA ALA A 133 6.27 14.55 -22.17
C ALA A 133 7.27 15.67 -21.82
N GLY A 134 6.88 16.57 -20.93
CA GLY A 134 7.76 17.62 -20.42
C GLY A 134 8.95 17.06 -19.63
N VAL A 135 8.72 16.04 -18.79
CA VAL A 135 9.78 15.36 -18.04
C VAL A 135 10.80 14.70 -18.97
N VAL A 136 10.33 14.01 -20.03
CA VAL A 136 11.21 13.41 -21.04
C VAL A 136 12.02 14.46 -21.80
N ALA A 137 11.42 15.63 -22.06
CA ALA A 137 12.09 16.78 -22.69
C ALA A 137 13.04 17.55 -21.75
N GLY A 138 13.24 17.08 -20.52
CA GLY A 138 14.13 17.71 -19.54
C GLY A 138 13.53 18.93 -18.82
N GLN A 139 12.21 19.13 -18.87
CA GLN A 139 11.55 20.13 -18.05
C GLN A 139 11.54 19.71 -16.58
N ALA A 140 11.64 20.69 -15.68
CA ALA A 140 11.60 20.43 -14.25
C ALA A 140 10.27 19.75 -13.86
N ILE A 141 10.36 18.71 -13.02
CA ILE A 141 9.19 18.07 -12.42
C ILE A 141 8.60 19.07 -11.42
N THR A 142 7.52 19.74 -11.81
CA THR A 142 6.70 20.52 -10.87
C THR A 142 5.89 19.52 -10.06
N LEU A 143 6.28 19.31 -8.80
CA LEU A 143 5.43 18.64 -7.82
C LEU A 143 4.28 19.61 -7.51
N ASP A 144 3.12 19.40 -8.12
CA ASP A 144 1.94 20.18 -7.83
C ASP A 144 1.36 19.72 -6.48
N PRO A 145 1.36 20.56 -5.43
CA PRO A 145 0.80 20.19 -4.13
C PRO A 145 -0.73 19.97 -4.17
N SER A 146 -1.39 20.28 -5.29
CA SER A 146 -2.80 19.97 -5.53
C SER A 146 -3.04 18.59 -6.15
N ASP A 147 -1.99 17.87 -6.57
CA ASP A 147 -2.12 16.45 -6.92
C ASP A 147 -2.58 15.67 -5.68
N LEU A 148 -3.62 14.85 -5.86
CA LEU A 148 -4.16 14.04 -4.78
C LEU A 148 -3.02 13.18 -4.20
N PRO A 149 -2.86 13.14 -2.86
CA PRO A 149 -1.86 12.27 -2.24
C PRO A 149 -2.10 10.85 -2.74
N TYR A 150 -1.02 10.10 -3.02
CA TYR A 150 -1.07 8.71 -3.48
C TYR A 150 -2.18 7.93 -2.75
N THR A 151 -3.35 7.78 -3.38
CA THR A 151 -4.44 7.03 -2.79
C THR A 151 -4.18 5.57 -3.11
N SER A 152 -3.76 4.84 -2.11
CA SER A 152 -3.81 3.38 -2.10
C SER A 152 -5.28 2.95 -2.09
N SER A 153 -5.91 2.82 -3.26
CA SER A 153 -7.12 2.02 -3.40
C SER A 153 -6.78 0.54 -3.25
#